data_AF-A0A1F8T0Z4-F1
#
_entry.id   AF-A0A1F8T0Z4-F1
#
_cell.length_a   1.000
_cell.length_b   1.000
_cell.length_c   1.000
_cell.angle_alpha   90.00
_cell.angle_beta   90.00
_cell.angle_gamma   90.00
#
_symmetry.space_group_name_H-M   'P 1'
#
loop_
_entity.id
_entity.type
_entity.pdbx_description
1 polymer ?
#
loop_
_entity_poly.entity_id
_entity_poly.type
_entity_poly.pdbx_seq_one_letter_code
_entity_poly.pdbx_strand_id
1 'polypeptide(L)'
;MILFPGEEREQVFLKVEQIRQELSQRELASTGGNTINGIFISGGVASFPMDGRTENELFRKADHALYRAKTSGRKQIRLAYEERMVPKTSHYTQTQLERLSKLAEERGVSEADLLREAMDDFLTKYGVNDIET
;
A
#
# COMPACT_ATOMS: atom_id res chain seq x y z
N MET A 1 -0.53 10.08 -3.36
CA MET A 1 -0.80 9.92 -1.91
C MET A 1 -1.56 11.14 -1.41
N ILE A 2 -2.58 10.95 -0.55
CA ILE A 2 -3.39 12.02 0.06
C ILE A 2 -3.53 11.70 1.55
N LEU A 3 -3.36 12.70 2.42
CA LEU A 3 -3.49 12.56 3.87
C LEU A 3 -4.78 13.25 4.35
N PHE A 4 -5.48 12.62 5.30
CA PHE A 4 -6.72 13.15 5.91
C PHE A 4 -6.52 13.28 7.44
N PRO A 5 -6.05 14.43 7.93
CA PRO A 5 -5.80 14.64 9.36
C PRO A 5 -7.10 14.69 10.18
N GLY A 6 -7.14 13.97 11.30
CA GLY A 6 -8.26 14.03 12.25
C GLY A 6 -9.53 13.33 11.77
N GLU A 7 -9.45 12.51 10.72
CA GLU A 7 -10.59 11.75 10.19
C GLU A 7 -10.45 10.25 10.48
N GLU A 8 -11.57 9.62 10.79
CA GLU A 8 -11.65 8.17 10.97
C GLU A 8 -11.61 7.45 9.62
N ARG A 9 -11.05 6.22 9.59
CA ARG A 9 -10.79 5.52 8.32
C ARG A 9 -12.06 5.30 7.50
N GLU A 10 -13.19 5.01 8.15
CA GLU A 10 -14.47 4.74 7.49
C GLU A 10 -15.00 6.01 6.82
N GLN A 11 -14.80 7.18 7.44
CA GLN A 11 -15.21 8.46 6.86
C GLN A 11 -14.37 8.78 5.62
N VAL A 12 -13.05 8.59 5.72
CA VAL A 12 -12.12 8.76 4.58
C VAL A 12 -12.49 7.79 3.46
N PHE A 13 -12.78 6.54 3.78
CA PHE A 13 -13.22 5.55 2.80
C PHE A 13 -14.46 6.00 2.04
N LEU A 14 -15.50 6.45 2.75
CA LEU A 14 -16.73 6.94 2.13
C LEU A 14 -16.47 8.16 1.23
N LYS A 15 -15.65 9.12 1.68
CA LYS A 15 -15.28 10.30 0.88
C LYS A 15 -14.54 9.91 -0.40
N VAL A 16 -13.54 9.04 -0.30
CA VAL A 16 -12.74 8.61 -1.45
C VAL A 16 -13.58 7.76 -2.41
N GLU A 17 -14.50 6.94 -1.89
CA GLU A 17 -15.43 6.16 -2.71
C GLU A 17 -16.42 7.07 -3.45
N GLN A 18 -16.89 8.15 -2.82
CA GLN A 18 -17.70 9.16 -3.50
C GLN A 18 -16.93 9.82 -4.63
N ILE A 19 -15.67 10.24 -4.39
CA ILE A 19 -14.79 10.80 -5.43
C ILE A 19 -14.62 9.79 -6.59
N ARG A 20 -14.41 8.51 -6.28
CA ARG A 20 -14.28 7.45 -7.30
C ARG A 20 -15.52 7.36 -8.18
N GLN A 21 -16.72 7.41 -7.57
CA GLN A 21 -17.99 7.36 -8.30
C GLN A 21 -18.18 8.58 -9.19
N GLU A 22 -17.97 9.78 -8.66
CA GLU A 22 -18.07 11.04 -9.41
C GLU A 22 -17.11 11.05 -10.60
N LEU A 23 -15.85 10.64 -10.40
CA LEU A 23 -14.87 10.54 -11.47
C LEU A 23 -15.26 9.51 -12.54
N SER A 24 -15.86 8.38 -12.13
CA SER A 24 -16.25 7.32 -13.07
C SER A 24 -17.44 7.71 -13.97
N GLN A 25 -18.25 8.68 -13.55
CA GLN A 25 -19.41 9.16 -14.30
C GLN A 25 -19.11 10.41 -15.15
N ARG A 26 -17.92 11.00 -14.99
CA ARG A 26 -17.57 12.25 -15.65
C ARG A 26 -17.12 12.01 -17.09
N GLU A 27 -17.70 12.74 -18.02
CA GLU A 27 -17.20 12.82 -19.39
C GLU A 27 -16.17 13.95 -19.48
N LEU A 28 -14.99 13.62 -20.01
CA LEU A 28 -13.90 14.58 -20.17
C LEU A 28 -13.56 14.73 -21.64
N ALA A 29 -13.62 15.97 -22.13
CA ALA A 29 -13.17 16.30 -23.48
C ALA A 29 -11.64 16.26 -23.52
N SER A 30 -11.09 15.42 -24.40
CA SER A 30 -9.66 15.41 -24.70
C SER A 30 -9.32 16.52 -25.70
N THR A 31 -8.11 17.07 -25.60
CA THR A 31 -7.58 18.13 -26.47
C THR A 31 -7.58 17.77 -27.96
N GLY A 32 -7.71 16.48 -28.30
CA GLY A 32 -7.83 15.95 -29.66
C GLY A 32 -9.25 15.70 -30.17
N GLY A 33 -10.30 16.14 -29.44
CA GLY A 33 -11.70 15.97 -29.85
C GLY A 33 -12.34 14.62 -29.48
N ASN A 34 -11.61 13.73 -28.82
CA ASN A 34 -12.15 12.48 -28.26
C ASN A 34 -12.74 12.72 -26.86
N THR A 35 -13.89 12.10 -26.56
CA THR A 35 -14.46 12.10 -25.20
C THR A 35 -13.96 10.88 -24.43
N ILE A 36 -13.42 11.09 -23.23
CA ILE A 36 -13.04 10.03 -22.30
C ILE A 36 -14.23 9.80 -21.36
N ASN A 37 -14.77 8.58 -21.40
CA ASN A 37 -15.91 8.19 -20.57
C ASN A 37 -15.41 7.67 -19.22
N GLY A 38 -15.43 8.55 -18.22
CA GLY A 38 -15.10 8.22 -16.84
C GLY A 38 -13.61 8.03 -16.58
N ILE A 39 -13.14 8.54 -15.46
CA ILE A 39 -11.85 8.18 -14.89
C ILE A 39 -12.08 7.13 -13.82
N PHE A 40 -11.45 5.97 -13.98
CA PHE A 40 -11.51 4.90 -13.00
C PHE A 40 -10.26 4.87 -12.13
N ILE A 41 -10.44 5.03 -10.82
CA ILE A 41 -9.35 4.96 -9.85
C ILE A 41 -9.51 3.72 -8.95
N SER A 42 -8.38 3.21 -8.48
CA SER A 42 -8.32 2.26 -7.36
C SER A 42 -7.54 2.92 -6.23
N GLY A 43 -7.91 2.64 -4.98
CA GLY A 43 -7.31 3.28 -3.82
C GLY A 43 -7.16 2.33 -2.64
N GLY A 44 -6.12 2.54 -1.84
CA GLY A 44 -5.93 1.92 -0.54
C GLY A 44 -6.00 2.97 0.56
N VAL A 45 -6.70 2.67 1.65
CA VAL A 45 -6.86 3.58 2.80
C VAL A 45 -6.32 2.90 4.05
N ALA A 46 -5.39 3.55 4.75
CA ALA A 46 -4.86 3.11 6.03
C ALA A 46 -4.97 4.25 7.06
N SER A 47 -5.08 3.90 8.34
CA SER A 47 -5.23 4.85 9.45
C SER A 47 -4.22 4.63 10.56
N PHE A 48 -3.61 5.70 11.05
CA PHE A 48 -2.79 5.70 12.26
C PHE A 48 -3.68 5.90 13.49
N PRO A 49 -3.48 5.18 14.61
CA PRO A 49 -2.45 4.15 14.85
C PRO A 49 -2.92 2.72 14.55
N MET A 50 -4.13 2.55 13.99
CA MET A 50 -4.79 1.25 13.86
C MET A 50 -4.11 0.31 12.87
N ASP A 51 -3.64 0.83 11.74
CA ASP A 51 -3.03 0.04 10.68
C ASP A 51 -1.49 0.07 10.74
N GLY A 52 -0.91 0.92 11.57
CA GLY A 52 0.54 1.01 11.77
C GLY A 52 0.88 2.11 12.77
N ARG A 53 1.98 1.93 13.51
CA ARG A 53 2.50 2.93 14.46
C ARG A 53 3.72 3.67 13.94
N THR A 54 4.26 3.22 12.82
CA THR A 54 5.33 3.91 12.09
C THR A 54 4.84 4.32 10.71
N GLU A 55 5.52 5.32 10.15
CA GLU A 55 5.26 5.79 8.79
C GLU A 55 5.36 4.65 7.76
N ASN A 56 6.42 3.83 7.83
CA ASN A 56 6.63 2.69 6.95
C ASN A 56 5.50 1.65 7.04
N GLU A 57 5.03 1.35 8.26
CA GLU A 57 3.91 0.42 8.44
C GLU A 57 2.62 0.95 7.80
N LEU A 58 2.34 2.24 8.01
CA LEU A 58 1.13 2.87 7.49
C LEU A 58 1.14 2.88 5.95
N PHE A 59 2.27 3.25 5.34
CA PHE A 59 2.43 3.23 3.89
C PHE A 59 2.28 1.84 3.30
N ARG A 60 3.02 0.87 3.85
CA ARG A 60 2.93 -0.52 3.42
C ARG A 60 1.49 -1.03 3.47
N LYS A 61 0.72 -0.65 4.50
CA LYS A 61 -0.68 -1.06 4.65
C LYS A 61 -1.62 -0.41 3.64
N ALA A 62 -1.41 0.86 3.33
CA ALA A 62 -2.13 1.54 2.25
C ALA A 62 -1.82 0.91 0.89
N ASP A 63 -0.54 0.64 0.61
CA ASP A 63 -0.10 0.01 -0.64
C ASP A 63 -0.62 -1.41 -0.77
N HIS A 64 -0.60 -2.22 0.29
CA HIS A 64 -1.21 -3.54 0.27
C HIS A 64 -2.73 -3.46 -0.01
N ALA A 65 -3.44 -2.49 0.58
CA ALA A 65 -4.85 -2.27 0.29
C ALA A 65 -5.10 -1.91 -1.17
N LEU A 66 -4.25 -1.05 -1.74
CA LEU A 66 -4.31 -0.66 -3.13
C LEU A 66 -3.96 -1.81 -4.08
N TYR A 67 -2.93 -2.58 -3.78
CA TYR A 67 -2.56 -3.79 -4.51
C TYR A 67 -3.75 -4.76 -4.60
N ARG A 68 -4.44 -4.98 -3.48
CA ARG A 68 -5.66 -5.80 -3.44
C ARG A 68 -6.77 -5.19 -4.29
N ALA A 69 -6.97 -3.88 -4.23
CA ALA A 69 -7.95 -3.22 -5.09
C ALA A 69 -7.63 -3.44 -6.57
N LYS A 70 -6.35 -3.39 -6.98
CA LYS A 70 -5.95 -3.63 -8.36
C LYS A 70 -6.08 -5.09 -8.79
N THR A 71 -5.68 -6.03 -7.94
CA THR A 71 -5.72 -7.47 -8.27
C THR A 71 -7.12 -8.07 -8.21
N SER A 72 -8.03 -7.47 -7.43
CA SER A 72 -9.44 -7.92 -7.30
C SER A 72 -10.41 -7.23 -8.25
N GLY A 73 -9.94 -6.77 -9.42
CA GLY A 73 -10.80 -6.21 -10.47
C GLY A 73 -10.68 -4.69 -10.69
N ARG A 74 -9.78 -4.00 -9.97
CA ARG A 74 -9.58 -2.53 -10.04
C ARG A 74 -10.88 -1.77 -9.68
N LYS A 75 -10.88 -0.46 -9.92
CA LYS A 75 -12.04 0.45 -9.83
C LYS A 75 -12.73 0.45 -8.47
N GLN A 76 -12.00 0.21 -7.40
CA GLN A 76 -12.52 0.10 -6.04
C GLN A 76 -11.55 0.71 -5.03
N ILE A 77 -12.09 1.19 -3.91
CA ILE A 77 -11.31 1.56 -2.75
C ILE A 77 -11.29 0.38 -1.78
N ARG A 78 -10.16 0.11 -1.11
CA ARG A 78 -10.07 -0.89 -0.06
C ARG A 78 -9.45 -0.32 1.19
N LEU A 79 -9.99 -0.73 2.34
CA LEU A 79 -9.38 -0.49 3.64
C LEU A 79 -8.17 -1.42 3.84
N ALA A 80 -7.16 -0.90 4.52
CA ALA A 80 -6.13 -1.68 5.14
C ALA A 80 -6.75 -2.61 6.19
N TYR A 81 -6.19 -3.81 6.29
CA TYR A 81 -6.52 -4.75 7.34
C TYR A 81 -5.26 -5.48 7.77
N GLU A 82 -5.36 -6.21 8.87
CA GLU A 82 -4.28 -7.03 9.36
C GLU A 82 -4.13 -8.29 8.49
N GLU A 83 -3.15 -8.29 7.60
CA GLU A 83 -2.81 -9.49 6.84
C GLU A 83 -2.19 -10.52 7.76
N ARG A 84 -2.67 -11.77 7.61
CA ARG A 84 -2.07 -12.92 8.27
C ARG A 84 -0.62 -13.06 7.79
N MET A 85 0.31 -13.04 8.74
CA MET A 85 1.70 -13.39 8.44
C MET A 85 1.79 -14.89 8.12
N VAL A 86 2.49 -15.20 7.03
CA VAL A 86 2.76 -16.58 6.60
C VAL A 86 4.25 -16.85 6.75
N PRO A 87 4.67 -17.90 7.47
CA PRO A 87 6.08 -18.21 7.63
C PRO A 87 6.68 -18.65 6.30
N LYS A 88 7.91 -18.20 6.04
CA LYS A 88 8.71 -18.66 4.89
C LYS A 88 10.10 -19.06 5.37
N THR A 89 10.45 -20.34 5.21
CA THR A 89 11.80 -20.83 5.50
C THR A 89 12.74 -20.48 4.36
N SER A 90 13.92 -19.96 4.71
CA SER A 90 15.03 -19.59 3.83
C SER A 90 16.35 -19.92 4.54
N HIS A 91 17.41 -20.14 3.76
CA HIS A 91 18.76 -20.36 4.30
C HIS A 91 19.60 -19.10 4.11
N TYR A 92 20.27 -18.67 5.18
CA TYR A 92 21.18 -17.53 5.21
C TYR A 92 22.53 -17.98 5.77
N THR A 93 23.61 -17.31 5.38
CA THR A 93 24.91 -17.57 6.00
C THR A 93 24.95 -17.00 7.42
N GLN A 94 25.81 -17.57 8.27
CA GLN A 94 26.01 -17.05 9.63
C GLN A 94 26.35 -15.56 9.62
N THR A 95 27.26 -15.12 8.74
CA THR A 95 27.65 -13.71 8.61
C THR A 95 26.51 -12.81 8.18
N GLN A 96 25.57 -13.29 7.35
CA GLN A 96 24.37 -12.50 7.01
C GLN A 96 23.47 -12.29 8.22
N LEU A 97 23.24 -13.33 9.01
CA LEU A 97 22.42 -13.24 10.22
C LEU A 97 23.07 -12.34 11.27
N GLU A 98 24.38 -12.46 11.50
CA GLU A 98 25.12 -11.56 12.42
C GLU A 98 24.99 -10.09 12.02
N ARG A 99 25.08 -9.78 10.72
CA ARG A 99 24.88 -8.41 10.21
C ARG A 99 23.45 -7.93 10.36
N LEU A 100 22.46 -8.82 10.14
CA LEU A 100 21.05 -8.51 10.32
C LEU A 100 20.74 -8.20 11.79
N SER A 101 21.22 -9.02 12.72
CA SER A 101 21.06 -8.80 14.16
C SER A 101 21.65 -7.46 14.60
N LYS A 102 22.87 -7.15 14.13
CA LYS A 102 23.52 -5.87 14.42
C LYS A 102 22.70 -4.68 13.89
N LEU A 103 22.20 -4.77 12.66
CA LEU A 103 21.37 -3.72 12.07
C LEU A 103 20.04 -3.54 12.81
N ALA A 104 19.42 -4.64 13.24
CA ALA A 104 18.18 -4.62 14.02
C ALA A 104 18.38 -3.90 15.37
N GLU A 105 19.48 -4.21 16.06
CA GLU A 105 19.86 -3.56 17.32
C GLU A 105 20.13 -2.06 17.13
N GLU A 106 20.92 -1.68 16.13
CA GLU A 106 21.24 -0.28 15.83
C GLU A 106 20.00 0.57 15.51
N ARG A 107 18.97 -0.05 14.92
CA ARG A 107 17.71 0.62 14.56
C ARG A 107 16.61 0.47 15.62
N GLY A 108 16.80 -0.36 16.64
CA GLY A 108 15.77 -0.63 17.66
C GLY A 108 14.51 -1.30 17.10
N VAL A 109 14.63 -2.13 16.07
CA VAL A 109 13.52 -2.85 15.42
C VAL A 109 13.78 -4.36 15.42
N SER A 110 12.77 -5.19 15.12
CA SER A 110 13.00 -6.63 15.01
C SER A 110 13.65 -7.01 13.68
N GLU A 111 14.41 -8.11 13.64
CA GLU A 111 14.93 -8.67 12.39
C GLU A 111 13.80 -8.98 11.39
N ALA A 112 12.63 -9.37 11.90
CA ALA A 112 11.45 -9.65 11.08
C ALA A 112 10.87 -8.37 10.43
N ASP A 113 11.02 -7.20 11.06
CA ASP A 113 10.66 -5.91 10.44
C ASP A 113 11.60 -5.60 9.27
N LEU A 114 12.91 -5.75 9.49
CA LEU A 114 13.93 -5.51 8.46
C LEU A 114 13.82 -6.48 7.28
N LEU A 115 13.53 -7.75 7.54
CA LEU A 115 13.32 -8.73 6.47
C LEU A 115 12.06 -8.43 5.65
N ARG A 116 11.01 -7.88 6.28
CA ARG A 116 9.82 -7.41 5.57
C ARG A 116 10.12 -6.17 4.73
N GLU A 117 10.78 -5.17 5.31
CA GLU A 117 11.26 -3.98 4.58
C GLU A 117 12.10 -4.37 3.38
N ALA A 118 13.09 -5.26 3.57
CA ALA A 118 13.94 -5.74 2.49
C ALA A 118 13.16 -6.52 1.41
N MET A 119 12.09 -7.24 1.78
CA MET A 119 11.22 -7.92 0.83
C MET A 119 10.41 -6.90 0.01
N ASP A 120 9.84 -5.89 0.66
CA ASP A 120 9.07 -4.83 -0.01
C ASP A 120 9.96 -4.04 -0.99
N ASP A 121 11.17 -3.68 -0.56
CA ASP A 121 12.19 -3.05 -1.40
C ASP A 121 12.59 -3.94 -2.58
N PHE A 122 12.78 -5.25 -2.34
CA PHE A 122 13.10 -6.21 -3.39
C PHE A 122 11.96 -6.31 -4.42
N LEU A 123 10.71 -6.45 -3.99
CA LEU A 123 9.56 -6.52 -4.90
C LEU A 123 9.39 -5.24 -5.72
N THR A 124 9.61 -4.08 -5.08
CA THR A 124 9.61 -2.77 -5.75
C THR A 124 10.71 -2.68 -6.80
N LYS A 125 11.93 -3.09 -6.45
CA LYS A 125 13.08 -3.09 -7.37
C LYS A 125 12.82 -3.90 -8.65
N TYR A 126 12.02 -4.96 -8.59
CA TYR A 126 11.69 -5.82 -9.73
C TYR A 126 10.34 -5.52 -10.38
N GLY A 127 9.66 -4.42 -10.03
CA GLY A 127 8.36 -4.03 -10.61
C GLY A 127 7.22 -4.99 -10.27
N VAL A 128 7.37 -5.84 -9.26
CA VAL A 128 6.30 -6.76 -8.83
C VAL A 128 5.21 -6.00 -8.06
N ASN A 129 5.58 -4.87 -7.48
CA ASN A 129 4.69 -3.92 -6.83
C ASN A 129 4.07 -2.92 -7.83
N ASP A 130 4.02 -3.21 -9.14
CA ASP A 130 3.44 -2.32 -10.17
C ASP A 130 1.92 -2.12 -9.96
N ILE A 131 1.64 -1.33 -8.95
CA ILE A 131 0.43 -0.60 -8.68
C ILE A 131 0.37 0.63 -9.60
N GLU A 132 1.27 0.77 -10.58
CA GLU A 132 1.33 1.95 -11.47
C GLU A 132 1.00 1.66 -12.95
N THR A 133 0.63 0.43 -13.33
CA THR A 133 -0.02 0.17 -14.64
C THR A 133 -1.54 0.07 -14.58
#